data_AF-A0A5A7NNR1-F1
#
_entry.id   AF-A0A5A7NNR1-F1
#
_cell.length_a   1.000
_cell.length_b   1.000
_cell.length_c   1.000
_cell.angle_alpha   90.00
_cell.angle_beta   90.00
_cell.angle_gamma   90.00
#
_symmetry.space_group_name_H-M   'P 1'
#
loop_
_entity.id
_entity.type
_entity.pdbx_description
1 polymer ?
#
loop_
_entity_poly.entity_id
_entity_poly.type
_entity_poly.pdbx_seq_one_letter_code
_entity_poly.pdbx_strand_id
1 'polypeptide(L)'
;MEIGLLFVAVLVLGGTVFALSGRRRTAAVPEDAGRGLLVGLVEPVPSLPPVLLPARPRASDIEKVRFAVGLRGYRADQVDEVLGVLGGEIERLHAELATRGTGV
;
A
#
# COMPACT_ATOMS: atom_id res chain seq x y z
N MET A 1 29.31 24.90 24.74
CA MET A 1 28.54 25.89 23.95
C MET A 1 28.15 25.37 22.56
N GLU A 2 29.03 24.57 21.92
CA GLU A 2 28.82 24.01 20.57
C GLU A 2 27.62 23.04 20.44
N ILE A 3 27.43 22.14 21.41
CA ILE A 3 26.33 21.15 21.39
C ILE A 3 24.95 21.83 21.45
N GLY A 4 24.83 22.93 22.19
CA GLY A 4 23.58 23.70 22.27
C GLY A 4 23.21 24.33 20.93
N LEU A 5 24.21 24.80 20.17
CA LEU A 5 24.02 25.35 18.82
C LEU A 5 23.60 24.26 17.83
N LEU A 6 24.17 23.05 17.91
CA LEU A 6 23.76 21.92 17.07
C LEU A 6 22.31 21.51 17.34
N PHE A 7 21.90 21.47 18.60
CA PHE A 7 20.52 21.12 18.96
C PHE A 7 19.52 22.14 18.40
N VAL A 8 19.81 23.43 18.54
CA VAL A 8 19.00 24.51 17.97
C VAL A 8 18.98 24.44 16.44
N ALA A 9 20.12 24.16 15.80
CA ALA A 9 20.21 24.04 14.34
C ALA A 9 19.33 22.89 13.81
N VAL A 10 19.37 21.71 14.44
CA VAL A 10 18.52 20.57 14.06
C VAL A 10 17.04 20.88 14.26
N LEU A 11 16.69 21.54 15.37
CA LEU A 11 15.31 21.89 15.70
C LEU A 11 14.74 22.92 14.72
N VAL A 12 15.54 23.93 14.34
CA VAL A 12 15.18 24.93 13.32
C VAL A 12 15.06 24.28 11.94
N LEU A 13 16.01 23.43 11.55
CA LEU A 13 15.98 22.76 10.25
C LEU A 13 14.75 21.85 10.12
N GLY A 14 14.50 21.01 11.13
CA GLY A 14 13.32 20.14 11.20
C GLY A 14 12.01 20.93 11.21
N GLY A 15 11.93 21.99 12.02
CA GLY A 15 10.76 22.88 12.08
C GLY A 15 10.47 23.58 10.76
N THR A 16 11.51 24.00 10.03
CA THR A 16 11.35 24.70 8.74
C THR A 16 10.83 23.75 7.66
N VAL A 17 11.40 22.54 7.57
CA VAL A 17 10.91 21.49 6.65
C VAL A 17 9.47 21.09 6.98
N PHE A 18 9.15 20.95 8.27
CA PHE A 18 7.81 20.63 8.74
C PHE A 18 6.80 21.74 8.41
N ALA A 19 7.15 23.01 8.63
CA ALA A 19 6.28 24.15 8.32
C ALA A 19 6.02 24.30 6.82
N LEU A 20 7.03 24.07 5.97
CA LEU A 20 6.90 24.09 4.51
C LEU A 20 6.06 22.92 3.99
N SER A 21 6.18 21.72 4.57
CA SER A 21 5.33 20.57 4.22
C SER A 21 3.90 20.68 4.77
N GLY A 22 3.73 21.25 5.96
CA GLY A 22 2.45 21.37 6.64
C GLY A 22 1.48 22.34 5.97
N ARG A 23 1.98 23.46 5.43
CA ARG A 23 1.13 24.48 4.77
C ARG A 23 0.48 24.02 3.47
N ARG A 24 0.95 22.93 2.85
CA ARG A 24 0.27 22.32 1.68
C ARG A 24 -0.97 21.49 2.06
N ARG A 25 -1.17 21.16 3.34
CA ARG A 25 -2.33 20.42 3.83
C ARG A 25 -3.38 21.28 4.55
N THR A 26 -3.10 22.56 4.80
CA THR A 26 -4.04 23.50 5.41
C THR A 26 -4.59 24.47 4.38
N ALA A 27 -5.03 23.95 3.23
CA ALA A 27 -6.08 24.62 2.47
C ALA A 27 -7.36 24.45 3.28
N ALA A 28 -7.92 25.58 3.72
CA ALA A 28 -9.12 25.76 4.53
C ALA A 28 -10.12 24.59 4.52
N VAL A 29 -10.46 24.09 5.72
CA VAL A 29 -11.66 23.28 5.95
C VAL A 29 -12.81 24.28 6.18
N PRO A 30 -13.82 24.38 5.30
CA PRO A 30 -15.01 25.16 5.56
C PRO A 30 -15.86 24.42 6.61
N GLU A 31 -16.27 25.13 7.66
CA GLU A 31 -17.15 24.69 8.76
C GLU A 31 -18.61 24.40 8.31
N ASP A 32 -18.81 23.93 7.08
CA ASP A 32 -20.09 23.39 6.56
C ASP A 32 -19.95 21.90 6.12
N ALA A 33 -18.77 21.31 6.35
CA ALA A 33 -18.42 19.95 5.92
C ALA A 33 -19.08 18.82 6.73
N GLY A 34 -20.00 19.12 7.67
CA GLY A 34 -20.74 18.11 8.43
C GLY A 34 -21.83 17.40 7.63
N ARG A 35 -22.39 18.04 6.59
CA ARG A 35 -23.41 17.44 5.70
C ARG A 35 -22.89 17.04 4.32
N GLY A 36 -21.72 17.55 3.91
CA GLY A 36 -21.07 17.21 2.64
C GLY A 36 -20.26 15.89 2.69
N LEU A 37 -19.90 15.40 3.87
CA LEU A 37 -19.06 14.20 4.02
C LEU A 37 -19.73 12.90 3.54
N LEU A 38 -21.05 12.91 3.33
CA LEU A 38 -21.83 11.77 2.83
C LEU A 38 -22.06 11.80 1.31
N VAL A 39 -21.72 12.90 0.62
CA VAL A 39 -21.96 13.08 -0.83
C VAL A 39 -20.71 12.80 -1.68
N GLY A 40 -19.56 12.57 -1.06
CA GLY A 40 -18.26 12.44 -1.72
C GLY A 40 -17.63 11.05 -1.68
N LEU A 41 -18.37 9.99 -1.38
CA LEU A 41 -17.90 8.60 -1.50
C LEU A 41 -17.92 8.17 -2.97
N VAL A 42 -17.34 8.96 -3.87
CA VAL A 42 -16.97 8.44 -5.18
C VAL A 42 -15.93 7.37 -4.90
N GLU A 43 -16.36 6.10 -4.93
CA GLU A 43 -15.47 4.96 -5.00
C GLU A 43 -14.41 5.31 -6.05
N PRO A 44 -13.10 5.34 -5.71
CA PRO A 44 -12.07 5.54 -6.70
C PRO A 44 -12.26 4.50 -7.80
N VAL A 45 -12.73 4.93 -8.98
CA VAL A 45 -12.98 4.02 -10.10
C VAL A 45 -11.63 3.39 -10.43
N PRO A 46 -11.49 2.05 -10.31
CA PRO A 46 -10.22 1.40 -10.60
C PRO A 46 -9.88 1.67 -12.05
N SER A 47 -8.86 2.49 -12.31
CA SER A 47 -8.42 2.83 -13.66
C SER A 47 -7.68 1.67 -14.35
N LEU A 48 -7.39 0.60 -13.61
CA LEU A 48 -6.70 -0.58 -14.08
C LEU A 48 -7.69 -1.74 -14.19
N PRO A 49 -7.73 -2.47 -15.33
CA PRO A 49 -8.50 -3.69 -15.42
C PRO A 49 -8.02 -4.67 -14.33
N PRO A 50 -8.93 -5.35 -13.62
CA PRO A 50 -8.56 -6.30 -12.59
C PRO A 50 -7.73 -7.43 -13.23
N VAL A 51 -6.44 -7.45 -12.95
CA VAL A 51 -5.55 -8.54 -13.35
C VAL A 51 -5.86 -9.70 -12.42
N LEU A 52 -6.75 -10.58 -12.88
CA LEU A 52 -7.13 -11.79 -12.15
C LEU A 52 -6.07 -12.87 -12.33
N LEU A 53 -5.96 -13.73 -11.32
CA LEU A 53 -5.09 -14.90 -11.39
C LEU A 53 -5.60 -15.91 -12.42
N PRO A 54 -4.71 -16.57 -13.17
CA PRO A 54 -5.08 -17.67 -14.06
C PRO A 54 -5.52 -18.90 -13.24
N ALA A 55 -6.15 -19.87 -13.90
CA ALA A 55 -6.68 -21.09 -13.24
C ALA A 55 -5.60 -21.92 -12.50
N ARG A 56 -4.32 -21.77 -12.89
CA ARG A 56 -3.16 -22.38 -12.22
C ARG A 56 -2.11 -21.28 -11.98
N PRO A 57 -2.23 -20.52 -10.89
CA PRO A 57 -1.35 -19.37 -10.64
C PRO A 57 0.06 -19.82 -10.27
N ARG A 58 1.08 -19.15 -10.81
CA ARG A 58 2.47 -19.23 -10.30
C ARG A 58 2.72 -18.07 -9.33
N ALA A 59 3.79 -18.15 -8.53
CA ALA A 59 4.19 -17.04 -7.67
C ALA A 59 4.36 -15.72 -8.47
N SER A 60 4.94 -15.81 -9.66
CA SER A 60 5.12 -14.66 -10.56
C SER A 60 3.82 -14.08 -11.13
N ASP A 61 2.70 -14.81 -11.08
CA ASP A 61 1.38 -14.28 -11.45
C ASP A 61 0.75 -13.49 -10.30
N ILE A 62 1.02 -13.90 -9.05
CA ILE A 62 0.56 -13.22 -7.83
C ILE A 62 1.19 -11.82 -7.72
N GLU A 63 2.48 -11.69 -8.05
CA GLU A 63 3.20 -10.40 -8.07
C GLU A 63 2.60 -9.38 -9.06
N LYS A 64 1.88 -9.86 -10.08
CA LYS A 64 1.25 -9.02 -11.11
C LYS A 64 -0.17 -8.59 -10.75
N VAL A 65 -0.77 -9.16 -9.71
CA VAL A 65 -2.12 -8.81 -9.28
C VAL A 65 -2.14 -7.35 -8.80
N ARG A 66 -3.17 -6.61 -9.21
CA ARG A 66 -3.37 -5.22 -8.79
C ARG A 66 -4.74 -5.08 -8.16
N PHE A 67 -4.76 -4.68 -6.90
CA PHE A 67 -5.97 -4.41 -6.15
C PHE A 67 -6.34 -2.93 -6.27
N ALA A 68 -7.64 -2.66 -6.41
CA ALA A 68 -8.15 -1.31 -6.30
C ALA A 68 -8.08 -0.83 -4.84
N VAL A 69 -7.81 0.47 -4.64
CA VAL A 69 -7.81 1.08 -3.31
C VAL A 69 -9.21 1.62 -3.00
N GLY A 70 -9.85 1.09 -1.96
CA GLY A 70 -11.15 1.52 -1.47
C GLY A 70 -11.05 2.39 -0.21
N LEU A 71 -12.16 3.05 0.15
CA LEU A 71 -12.28 3.89 1.35
C LEU A 71 -12.10 3.08 2.66
N ARG A 72 -12.33 1.77 2.58
CA ARG A 72 -11.95 0.76 3.56
C ARG A 72 -11.27 -0.39 2.82
N GLY A 73 -10.25 -0.97 3.43
CA GLY A 73 -9.50 -2.09 2.87
C GLY A 73 -8.50 -2.63 3.87
N TYR A 74 -7.93 -3.78 3.54
CA TYR A 74 -6.78 -4.32 4.28
C TYR A 74 -5.55 -3.43 4.06
N ARG A 75 -4.60 -3.49 5.01
CA ARG A 75 -3.34 -2.73 4.86
C ARG A 75 -2.50 -3.38 3.75
N ALA A 76 -1.99 -2.54 2.84
CA ALA A 76 -1.25 -3.01 1.67
C ALA A 76 -0.03 -3.87 2.06
N ASP A 77 0.76 -3.44 3.05
CA ASP A 77 1.93 -4.18 3.54
C ASP A 77 1.58 -5.57 4.09
N GLN A 78 0.45 -5.69 4.78
CA GLN A 78 0.00 -6.98 5.32
C GLN A 78 -0.50 -7.90 4.21
N VAL A 79 -1.22 -7.37 3.23
CA VAL A 79 -1.65 -8.13 2.06
C VAL A 79 -0.43 -8.60 1.27
N ASP A 80 0.55 -7.74 1.07
CA ASP A 80 1.79 -8.06 0.36
C ASP A 80 2.58 -9.18 1.07
N GLU A 81 2.71 -9.12 2.40
CA GLU A 81 3.36 -10.17 3.19
C GLU A 81 2.64 -11.51 3.07
N VAL A 82 1.32 -11.52 3.24
CA VAL A 82 0.50 -12.74 3.13
C VAL A 82 0.59 -13.34 1.72
N LEU A 83 0.53 -12.52 0.69
CA LEU A 83 0.66 -12.97 -0.70
C LEU A 83 2.05 -13.51 -1.01
N GLY A 84 3.10 -12.94 -0.42
CA GLY A 84 4.46 -13.45 -0.52
C GLY A 84 4.59 -14.87 0.07
N VAL A 85 4.06 -15.08 1.28
CA VAL A 85 4.05 -16.41 1.92
C VAL A 85 3.26 -17.41 1.09
N LEU A 86 2.07 -17.02 0.62
CA LEU A 86 1.22 -17.89 -0.20
C LEU A 86 1.88 -18.24 -1.56
N GLY A 87 2.56 -17.28 -2.19
CA GLY A 87 3.31 -17.51 -3.42
C GLY A 87 4.42 -18.54 -3.24
N GLY A 88 5.15 -18.47 -2.13
CA GLY A 88 6.16 -19.46 -1.76
C GLY A 88 5.59 -20.87 -1.61
N GLU A 89 4.44 -21.01 -0.93
CA GLU A 89 3.78 -22.32 -0.77
C GLU A 89 3.27 -22.88 -2.09
N ILE A 90 2.76 -22.04 -2.99
CA ILE A 90 2.31 -22.46 -4.32
C ILE A 90 3.48 -23.00 -5.15
N GLU A 91 4.64 -22.34 -5.12
CA GLU A 91 5.87 -22.84 -5.77
C GLU A 91 6.29 -24.19 -5.19
N ARG A 92 6.30 -24.30 -3.85
CA ARG A 92 6.67 -25.54 -3.14
C ARG A 92 5.74 -26.70 -3.53
N LEU A 93 4.43 -26.48 -3.53
CA LEU A 93 3.43 -27.48 -3.92
C LEU A 93 3.56 -27.88 -5.39
N HIS A 94 3.84 -26.94 -6.30
CA HIS A 94 4.08 -27.26 -7.69
C HIS A 94 5.35 -28.11 -7.89
N ALA A 95 6.41 -27.85 -7.14
CA ALA A 95 7.62 -28.67 -7.18
C ALA A 95 7.36 -30.11 -6.69
N GLU A 96 6.56 -30.27 -5.63
CA GLU A 96 6.15 -31.60 -5.16
C GLU A 96 5.30 -32.35 -6.20
N LEU A 97 4.32 -31.67 -6.81
CA LEU A 97 3.47 -32.25 -7.84
C LEU A 97 4.27 -32.64 -9.09
N ALA A 98 5.26 -31.83 -9.49
CA ALA A 98 6.15 -32.17 -10.60
C ALA A 98 6.93 -33.46 -10.29
N THR A 99 7.48 -33.57 -9.08
CA THR A 99 8.23 -34.77 -8.64
C THR A 99 7.35 -36.02 -8.63
N ARG A 100 6.10 -35.91 -8.16
CA ARG A 100 5.15 -37.03 -8.14
C ARG A 100 4.61 -37.38 -9.54
N GLY A 101 4.46 -36.38 -10.41
CA GLY A 101 3.92 -36.55 -11.76
C GLY A 101 4.90 -37.20 -12.75
N THR A 102 6.21 -37.11 -12.50
CA THR A 102 7.25 -37.74 -13.33
C THR A 102 7.53 -39.22 -12.99
N GLY A 103 6.81 -39.79 -12.03
CA GLY A 103 7.01 -41.15 -11.53
C GLY A 103 6.06 -42.22 -12.07
N VAL A 104 5.33 -41.95 -13.16
CA VAL A 104 4.41 -42.89 -13.84
C VAL A 104 4.81 -43.05 -15.30
#